data_AF-A0A504UN23-F1
#
_entry.id   AF-A0A504UN23-F1
#
_cell.length_a   1.000
_cell.length_b   1.000
_cell.length_c   1.000
_cell.angle_alpha   90.00
_cell.angle_beta   90.00
_cell.angle_gamma   90.00
#
_symmetry.space_group_name_H-M   'P 1'
#
loop_
_entity.id
_entity.type
_entity.pdbx_description
1 polymer ?
#
loop_
_entity_poly.entity_id
_entity_poly.type
_entity_poly.pdbx_seq_one_letter_code
_entity_poly.pdbx_strand_id
1 'polypeptide(L)'
;MMLEAEDGLEALPDVIEVKAAGGPADLETMLSDFTVEMRAQFELFRRLRASAESLLDGADEGLAKLARADVKAATDAIALIVRTLEKIDTLLRQLERDRLDAEERQMEARDPEVLRGEVEALIAARVEQAVAFRLEAAVAVRLADISALAGGQGP
;
A
#
# COMPACT_ATOMS: atom_id res chain seq x y z
N MET A 1 33.83 25.54 33.64
CA MET A 1 32.59 26.16 33.15
C MET A 1 32.23 25.45 31.86
N MET A 2 31.48 24.35 31.98
CA MET A 2 30.98 23.60 30.82
C MET A 2 29.68 24.27 30.37
N LEU A 3 29.64 24.64 29.09
CA LEU A 3 28.42 25.05 28.41
C LEU A 3 27.78 23.77 27.88
N GLU A 4 26.74 23.30 28.56
CA GLU A 4 25.86 22.26 28.02
C GLU A 4 25.05 22.88 26.89
N ALA A 5 25.25 22.36 25.68
CA ALA A 5 24.42 22.67 24.54
C ALA A 5 23.11 21.88 24.70
N GLU A 6 22.03 22.59 25.04
CA GLU A 6 20.69 22.05 24.93
C GLU A 6 20.31 21.96 23.45
N ASP A 7 20.66 20.84 22.83
CA ASP A 7 20.24 20.49 21.47
C ASP A 7 18.81 19.96 21.53
N GLY A 8 17.86 20.89 21.49
CA GLY A 8 16.41 20.66 21.49
C GLY A 8 15.89 20.05 20.19
N LEU A 9 16.46 18.93 19.75
CA LEU A 9 15.73 17.98 18.89
C LEU A 9 14.79 17.19 19.80
N GLU A 10 13.64 17.79 20.10
CA GLU A 10 12.52 17.09 20.72
C GLU A 10 12.23 15.82 19.90
N ALA A 11 12.55 14.67 20.49
CA ALA A 11 12.25 13.38 19.92
C ALA A 11 10.74 13.31 19.71
N LEU A 12 10.32 13.37 18.45
CA LEU A 12 8.92 13.17 18.10
C LEU A 12 8.53 11.78 18.60
N PRO A 13 7.36 11.64 19.24
CA PRO A 13 6.97 10.41 19.92
C PRO A 13 7.03 9.22 18.96
N ASP A 14 7.54 8.09 19.45
CA ASP A 14 7.62 6.82 18.70
C ASP A 14 6.24 6.31 18.25
N VAL A 15 5.17 6.84 18.85
CA VAL A 15 3.78 6.54 18.51
C VAL A 15 3.06 7.86 18.22
N ILE A 16 2.77 8.10 16.94
CA ILE A 16 1.81 9.13 16.56
C ILE A 16 0.42 8.54 16.74
N GLU A 17 -0.29 8.92 17.81
CA GLU A 17 -1.72 8.67 17.92
C GLU A 17 -2.44 9.47 16.82
N VAL A 18 -2.89 8.77 15.78
CA VAL A 18 -3.54 9.40 14.64
C VAL A 18 -5.00 9.71 14.99
N LYS A 19 -5.26 10.95 15.39
CA LYS A 19 -6.62 11.53 15.43
C LYS A 19 -7.10 11.91 14.02
N ALA A 20 -6.96 11.02 13.03
CA ALA A 20 -7.61 11.24 11.75
C ALA A 20 -9.12 11.00 11.93
N ALA A 21 -9.93 11.97 11.53
CA ALA A 21 -11.37 11.79 11.40
C ALA A 21 -11.63 10.92 10.17
N GLY A 22 -11.43 9.62 10.32
CA GLY A 22 -11.43 8.66 9.23
C GLY A 22 -10.54 7.48 9.59
N GLY A 23 -10.98 6.25 9.32
CA GLY A 23 -10.29 5.05 9.78
C GLY A 23 -8.89 4.85 9.15
N PRO A 24 -8.23 3.71 9.40
CA PRO A 24 -6.89 3.42 8.87
C PRO A 24 -6.75 3.61 7.35
N ALA A 25 -7.80 3.29 6.57
CA ALA A 25 -7.83 3.47 5.12
C ALA A 25 -7.83 4.95 4.68
N ASP A 26 -8.47 5.83 5.46
CA ASP A 26 -8.49 7.27 5.17
C ASP A 26 -7.11 7.89 5.44
N LEU A 27 -6.41 7.39 6.46
CA LEU A 27 -5.03 7.77 6.75
C LEU A 27 -4.05 7.33 5.65
N GLU A 28 -4.15 6.09 5.17
CA GLU A 28 -3.30 5.58 4.10
C GLU A 28 -3.45 6.40 2.80
N THR A 29 -4.69 6.74 2.46
CA THR A 29 -5.01 7.62 1.33
C THR A 29 -4.38 9.00 1.52
N MET A 30 -4.57 9.60 2.70
CA MET A 30 -4.00 10.91 3.03
C MET A 30 -2.46 10.93 2.94
N LEU A 31 -1.79 9.90 3.47
CA LEU A 31 -0.33 9.77 3.41
C LEU A 31 0.18 9.59 1.97
N SER A 32 -0.58 8.87 1.15
CA SER A 32 -0.30 8.70 -0.28
C SER A 32 -0.43 10.04 -1.03
N ASP A 33 -1.48 10.80 -0.76
CA ASP A 33 -1.70 12.13 -1.34
C ASP A 33 -0.59 13.12 -0.94
N PHE A 34 -0.18 13.09 0.34
CA PHE A 34 0.96 13.89 0.81
C PHE A 34 2.26 13.52 0.09
N THR A 35 2.48 12.24 -0.23
CA THR A 35 3.66 11.81 -0.99
C THR A 35 3.68 12.41 -2.40
N VAL A 36 2.52 12.50 -3.06
CA VAL A 36 2.39 13.14 -4.38
C VAL A 36 2.69 14.63 -4.29
N GLU A 37 2.10 15.30 -3.30
CA GLU A 37 2.31 16.73 -3.07
C GLU A 37 3.77 17.06 -2.73
N MET A 38 4.39 16.29 -1.83
CA MET A 38 5.81 16.44 -1.46
C MET A 38 6.74 16.26 -2.66
N ARG A 39 6.42 15.37 -3.61
CA ARG A 39 7.16 15.24 -4.88
C ARG A 39 7.07 16.50 -5.73
N ALA A 40 5.88 17.10 -5.84
CA ALA A 40 5.70 18.34 -6.58
C ALA A 40 6.49 19.50 -5.95
N GLN A 41 6.47 19.61 -4.62
CA GLN A 41 7.24 20.60 -3.87
C GLN A 41 8.75 20.36 -3.99
N PHE A 42 9.21 19.11 -3.94
CA PHE A 42 10.61 18.76 -4.15
C PHE A 42 11.11 19.27 -5.51
N GLU A 43 10.36 19.02 -6.59
CA GLU A 43 10.72 19.51 -7.91
C GLU A 43 10.70 21.04 -8.00
N LEU A 44 9.78 21.70 -7.30
CA LEU A 44 9.77 23.16 -7.19
C LEU A 44 11.05 23.69 -6.55
N PHE A 45 11.43 23.20 -5.36
CA PHE A 45 12.64 23.64 -4.67
C PHE A 45 13.91 23.28 -5.44
N ARG A 46 13.92 22.13 -6.15
CA ARG A 46 15.02 21.75 -7.03
C ARG A 46 15.22 22.77 -8.15
N ARG A 47 14.14 23.26 -8.76
CA ARG A 47 14.20 24.34 -9.77
C ARG A 47 14.61 25.67 -9.16
N LEU A 48 14.06 26.06 -8.00
CA LEU A 48 14.44 27.29 -7.31
C LEU A 48 15.94 27.32 -6.99
N ARG A 49 16.48 26.20 -6.50
CA ARG A 49 17.91 26.05 -6.23
C ARG A 49 18.74 26.24 -7.48
N ALA A 50 18.39 25.59 -8.58
CA ALA A 50 19.11 25.72 -9.85
C ALA A 50 19.05 27.15 -10.42
N SER A 51 17.89 27.82 -10.32
CA SER A 51 17.76 29.22 -10.72
C SER A 51 18.63 30.14 -9.86
N ALA A 52 18.65 29.96 -8.55
CA ALA A 52 19.50 30.74 -7.65
C ALA A 52 21.00 30.47 -7.89
N GLU A 53 21.40 29.23 -8.16
CA GLU A 53 22.76 28.89 -8.56
C GLU A 53 23.18 29.60 -9.85
N SER A 54 22.28 29.71 -10.84
CA SER A 54 22.56 30.42 -12.10
C SER A 54 22.79 31.93 -11.92
N LEU A 55 22.20 32.53 -10.89
CA LEU A 55 22.38 33.95 -10.55
C LEU A 55 23.73 34.24 -9.91
N LEU A 56 24.54 33.22 -9.58
CA LEU A 56 25.87 33.44 -9.00
C LEU A 56 26.92 33.80 -10.05
N ASP A 57 26.70 33.45 -11.32
CA ASP A 57 27.65 33.73 -12.39
C ASP A 57 27.55 35.19 -12.86
N GLY A 58 28.64 35.94 -12.71
CA GLY A 58 28.70 37.37 -13.09
C GLY A 58 27.96 38.35 -12.17
N ALA A 59 27.46 37.92 -11.01
CA ALA A 59 26.73 38.78 -10.08
C ALA A 59 27.63 39.70 -9.25
N ASP A 60 27.11 40.87 -8.92
CA ASP A 60 27.70 41.72 -7.88
C ASP A 60 27.60 41.07 -6.49
N GLU A 61 28.34 41.61 -5.52
CA GLU A 61 28.45 41.01 -4.19
C GLU A 61 27.10 40.95 -3.45
N GLY A 62 26.21 41.93 -3.68
CA GLY A 62 24.88 41.98 -3.07
C GLY A 62 23.97 40.88 -3.61
N LEU A 63 23.89 40.78 -4.94
CA LEU A 63 23.13 39.73 -5.63
C LEU A 63 23.68 38.34 -5.35
N ALA A 64 25.00 38.18 -5.33
CA ALA A 64 25.64 36.91 -5.00
C ALA A 64 25.34 36.47 -3.55
N LYS A 65 25.24 37.42 -2.61
CA LYS A 65 24.85 37.11 -1.22
C LYS A 65 23.40 36.63 -1.14
N LEU A 66 22.49 37.31 -1.84
CA LEU A 66 21.07 36.91 -1.87
C LEU A 66 20.90 35.53 -2.51
N ALA A 67 21.53 35.29 -3.66
CA ALA A 67 21.49 34.00 -4.36
C ALA A 67 22.00 32.84 -3.49
N ARG A 68 23.09 33.03 -2.71
CA ARG A 68 23.57 32.01 -1.76
C ARG A 68 22.56 31.71 -0.65
N ALA A 69 21.85 32.74 -0.16
CA ALA A 69 20.80 32.55 0.85
C ALA A 69 19.64 31.72 0.28
N ASP A 70 19.22 31.99 -0.95
CA ASP A 70 18.16 31.24 -1.63
C ASP A 70 18.56 29.79 -1.90
N VAL A 71 19.80 29.55 -2.35
CA VAL A 71 20.34 28.19 -2.52
C VAL A 71 20.29 27.42 -1.20
N LYS A 72 20.67 28.06 -0.09
CA LYS A 72 20.62 27.44 1.23
C LYS A 72 19.18 27.13 1.64
N ALA A 73 18.27 28.09 1.54
CA ALA A 73 16.88 27.90 1.91
C ALA A 73 16.21 26.77 1.11
N ALA A 74 16.46 26.71 -0.21
CA ALA A 74 15.97 25.64 -1.05
C ALA A 74 16.57 24.27 -0.67
N THR A 75 17.85 24.23 -0.29
CA THR A 75 18.51 22.99 0.15
C THR A 75 17.95 22.49 1.48
N ASP A 76 17.74 23.39 2.44
CA ASP A 76 17.17 23.06 3.75
C ASP A 76 15.71 22.56 3.59
N ALA A 77 14.92 23.18 2.71
CA ALA A 77 13.57 22.72 2.38
C ALA A 77 13.56 21.33 1.72
N ILE A 78 14.46 21.07 0.78
CA ILE A 78 14.62 19.75 0.15
C ILE A 78 14.94 18.68 1.22
N ALA A 79 15.86 18.95 2.13
CA ALA A 79 16.22 18.02 3.20
C ALA A 79 15.03 17.72 4.13
N LEU A 80 14.22 18.73 4.46
CA LEU A 80 13.00 18.56 5.25
C LEU A 80 11.95 17.70 4.52
N ILE A 81 11.78 17.90 3.20
CA ILE A 81 10.87 17.09 2.39
C ILE A 81 11.32 15.62 2.39
N VAL A 82 12.60 15.35 2.17
CA VAL A 82 13.15 13.98 2.17
C VAL A 82 12.89 13.30 3.52
N ARG A 83 13.20 13.98 4.63
CA ARG A 83 12.93 13.45 5.98
C ARG A 83 11.45 13.18 6.23
N THR A 84 10.58 14.02 5.68
CA THR A 84 9.12 13.83 5.78
C THR A 84 8.68 12.61 4.98
N LEU A 85 9.21 12.42 3.77
CA LEU A 85 8.92 11.24 2.93
C LEU A 85 9.39 9.94 3.59
N GLU A 86 10.56 9.92 4.24
CA GLU A 86 11.05 8.76 5.00
C GLU A 86 10.10 8.39 6.16
N LYS A 87 9.55 9.39 6.85
CA LYS A 87 8.55 9.16 7.90
C LYS A 87 7.25 8.62 7.34
N ILE A 88 6.78 9.16 6.21
CA ILE A 88 5.57 8.67 5.54
C ILE A 88 5.75 7.20 5.11
N ASP A 89 6.89 6.85 4.50
CA ASP A 89 7.20 5.45 4.13
C ASP A 89 7.18 4.53 5.36
N THR A 90 7.79 4.96 6.47
CA THR A 90 7.77 4.22 7.74
C THR A 90 6.35 3.98 8.24
N LEU A 91 5.49 5.01 8.21
CA LEU A 91 4.10 4.93 8.64
C LEU A 91 3.28 3.99 7.75
N LEU A 92 3.42 4.09 6.42
CA LEU A 92 2.71 3.20 5.48
C LEU A 92 3.10 1.73 5.71
N ARG A 93 4.39 1.45 5.92
CA ARG A 93 4.86 0.10 6.28
C ARG A 93 4.30 -0.37 7.61
N GLN A 94 4.14 0.53 8.58
CA GLN A 94 3.54 0.18 9.87
C GLN A 94 2.05 -0.15 9.72
N LEU A 95 1.29 0.65 8.98
CA LEU A 95 -0.14 0.40 8.74
C LEU A 95 -0.37 -0.95 8.06
N GLU A 96 0.46 -1.31 7.08
CA GLU A 96 0.36 -2.60 6.42
C GLU A 96 0.66 -3.77 7.37
N ARG A 97 1.68 -3.63 8.24
CA ARG A 97 1.94 -4.62 9.30
C ARG A 97 0.76 -4.72 10.25
N ASP A 98 0.22 -3.60 10.71
CA ASP A 98 -0.90 -3.58 11.64
C ASP A 98 -2.15 -4.25 11.03
N ARG A 99 -2.38 -4.08 9.73
CA ARG A 99 -3.44 -4.76 8.98
C ARG A 99 -3.24 -6.27 8.96
N LEU A 100 -2.03 -6.74 8.61
CA LEU A 100 -1.70 -8.17 8.57
C LEU A 100 -1.81 -8.82 9.96
N ASP A 101 -1.27 -8.17 10.99
CA ASP A 101 -1.35 -8.68 12.37
C ASP A 101 -2.80 -8.72 12.86
N ALA A 102 -3.65 -7.78 12.43
CA ALA A 102 -5.07 -7.81 12.75
C ALA A 102 -5.79 -8.97 12.04
N GLU A 103 -5.45 -9.27 10.79
CA GLU A 103 -5.98 -10.42 10.04
C GLU A 103 -5.54 -11.75 10.67
N GLU A 104 -4.27 -11.86 11.07
CA GLU A 104 -3.76 -13.04 11.77
C GLU A 104 -4.48 -13.26 13.10
N ARG A 105 -4.59 -12.22 13.93
CA ARG A 105 -5.35 -12.28 15.20
C ARG A 105 -6.82 -12.65 14.98
N GLN A 106 -7.44 -12.16 13.91
CA GLN A 106 -8.81 -12.55 13.56
C GLN A 106 -8.90 -14.03 13.21
N MET A 107 -7.96 -14.56 12.43
CA MET A 107 -7.92 -15.98 12.07
C MET A 107 -7.65 -16.89 13.28
N GLU A 108 -6.72 -16.51 14.16
CA GLU A 108 -6.44 -17.23 15.40
C GLU A 108 -7.64 -17.25 16.35
N ALA A 109 -8.44 -16.19 16.37
CA ALA A 109 -9.66 -16.10 17.18
C ALA A 109 -10.85 -16.91 16.64
N ARG A 110 -10.77 -17.46 15.41
CA ARG A 110 -11.87 -18.26 14.84
C ARG A 110 -11.91 -19.64 15.49
N ASP A 111 -13.13 -20.08 15.82
CA ASP A 111 -13.36 -21.43 16.32
C ASP A 111 -12.96 -22.48 15.26
N PRO A 112 -12.00 -23.37 15.55
CA PRO A 112 -11.56 -24.43 14.63
C PRO A 112 -12.71 -25.32 14.14
N GLU A 113 -13.74 -25.54 14.97
CA GLU A 113 -14.88 -26.38 14.60
C GLU A 113 -15.76 -25.72 13.54
N VAL A 114 -15.94 -24.40 13.64
CA VAL A 114 -16.66 -23.60 12.64
C VAL A 114 -15.90 -23.60 11.31
N LEU A 115 -14.58 -23.39 11.37
CA LEU A 115 -13.70 -23.46 10.19
C LEU A 115 -13.79 -24.84 9.51
N ARG A 116 -13.75 -25.93 10.29
CA ARG A 116 -13.89 -27.28 9.74
C ARG A 116 -15.24 -27.45 9.03
N GLY A 117 -16.33 -27.00 9.66
CA GLY A 117 -17.67 -27.07 9.07
C GLY A 117 -17.80 -26.31 7.74
N GLU A 118 -17.19 -25.13 7.64
CA GLU A 118 -17.16 -24.35 6.38
C GLU A 118 -16.40 -25.09 5.27
N VAL A 119 -15.26 -25.69 5.59
CA VAL A 119 -14.47 -26.48 4.63
C VAL A 119 -15.23 -27.74 4.19
N GLU A 120 -15.85 -28.45 5.14
CA GLU A 120 -16.69 -29.61 4.84
C GLU A 120 -17.84 -29.25 3.89
N ALA A 121 -18.51 -28.11 4.12
CA ALA A 121 -19.57 -27.62 3.24
C ALA A 121 -19.06 -27.25 1.83
N LEU A 122 -17.89 -26.60 1.74
CA LEU A 122 -17.26 -26.27 0.46
C LEU A 122 -16.90 -27.53 -0.34
N ILE A 123 -16.35 -28.55 0.34
CA ILE A 123 -16.03 -29.84 -0.26
C ILE A 123 -17.31 -30.51 -0.76
N ALA A 124 -18.36 -30.56 0.06
CA ALA A 124 -19.64 -31.16 -0.33
C ALA A 124 -20.20 -30.51 -1.59
N ALA A 125 -20.27 -29.18 -1.64
CA ALA A 125 -20.73 -28.44 -2.81
C ALA A 125 -19.90 -28.74 -4.06
N ARG A 126 -18.57 -28.83 -3.92
CA ARG A 126 -17.68 -29.13 -5.05
C ARG A 126 -17.84 -30.56 -5.55
N VAL A 127 -18.02 -31.52 -4.64
CA VAL A 127 -18.28 -32.92 -4.95
C VAL A 127 -19.62 -33.06 -5.66
N GLU A 128 -20.68 -32.42 -5.17
CA GLU A 128 -22.00 -32.43 -5.82
C GLU A 128 -21.93 -31.93 -7.26
N GLN A 129 -21.26 -30.80 -7.50
CA GLN A 129 -21.04 -30.28 -8.86
C GLN A 129 -20.29 -31.29 -9.74
N ALA A 130 -19.23 -31.90 -9.22
CA ALA A 130 -18.44 -32.86 -9.98
C ALA A 130 -19.22 -34.15 -10.28
N VAL A 131 -20.04 -34.61 -9.32
CA VAL A 131 -20.90 -35.79 -9.49
C VAL A 131 -21.99 -35.51 -10.51
N ALA A 132 -22.67 -34.36 -10.42
CA ALA A 132 -23.70 -33.95 -11.38
C ALA A 132 -23.15 -33.96 -12.80
N PHE A 133 -22.00 -33.31 -13.02
CA PHE A 133 -21.32 -33.29 -14.31
C PHE A 133 -20.99 -34.69 -14.84
N ARG A 134 -20.44 -35.58 -13.98
CA ARG A 134 -20.08 -36.95 -14.38
C ARG A 134 -21.32 -37.80 -14.66
N LEU A 135 -22.40 -37.60 -13.91
CA LEU A 135 -23.66 -38.30 -14.10
C LEU A 135 -24.31 -37.90 -15.42
N GLU A 136 -24.37 -36.60 -15.73
CA GLU A 136 -24.87 -36.08 -17.01
C GLU A 136 -24.09 -36.69 -18.19
N ALA A 137 -22.75 -36.72 -18.10
CA ALA A 137 -21.91 -37.33 -19.12
C ALA A 137 -22.20 -38.84 -19.28
N ALA A 138 -22.33 -39.59 -18.18
CA ALA A 138 -22.61 -41.02 -18.21
C ALA A 138 -24.00 -41.33 -18.78
N VAL A 139 -25.01 -40.52 -18.42
CA VAL A 139 -26.37 -40.65 -18.95
C VAL A 139 -26.40 -40.36 -20.45
N ALA A 140 -25.68 -39.34 -20.92
CA ALA A 140 -25.60 -39.01 -22.34
C ALA A 140 -25.00 -40.17 -23.16
N VAL A 141 -23.90 -40.78 -22.68
CA VAL A 141 -23.30 -41.97 -23.31
C VAL A 141 -24.31 -43.12 -23.36
N ARG A 142 -24.98 -43.40 -22.24
CA ARG A 142 -25.94 -44.51 -22.16
C ARG A 142 -27.15 -44.33 -23.08
N LEU A 143 -27.65 -43.10 -23.22
CA LEU A 143 -28.75 -42.78 -24.14
C LEU A 143 -28.31 -42.94 -25.61
N ALA A 144 -27.09 -42.56 -25.95
CA ALA A 144 -26.53 -42.78 -27.28
C ALA A 144 -26.43 -44.28 -27.62
N ASP A 145 -25.97 -45.10 -26.69
CA ASP A 145 -25.88 -46.56 -26.86
C ASP A 145 -27.27 -47.19 -27.10
N ILE A 146 -28.28 -46.79 -26.32
CA ILE A 146 -29.65 -47.29 -26.47
C ILE A 146 -30.24 -46.87 -27.83
N SER A 147 -30.02 -45.63 -28.25
CA SER A 147 -30.48 -45.15 -29.56
C SER A 147 -29.80 -45.90 -30.71
N ALA A 148 -28.52 -46.26 -30.58
CA ALA A 148 -27.79 -47.04 -31.58
C ALA A 148 -28.34 -48.47 -31.69
N LEU A 149 -28.69 -49.09 -30.57
CA LEU A 149 -29.31 -50.43 -30.54
C LEU A 149 -30.73 -50.43 -31.14
N ALA A 150 -31.50 -49.35 -30.96
CA ALA A 150 -32.84 -49.21 -31.54
C ALA A 150 -32.84 -48.94 -33.06
N GLY A 151 -31.73 -48.41 -33.61
CA GLY A 151 -31.56 -48.17 -35.05
C GLY A 151 -31.02 -49.37 -35.84
N GLY A 152 -30.64 -50.46 -35.15
CA GLY A 152 -30.03 -51.64 -35.76
C GLY A 152 -31.02 -52.77 -36.07
N GLN A 153 -31.28 -52.97 -37.36
CA GLN A 153 -31.66 -54.23 -38.02
C GLN A 153 -33.16 -54.61 -38.06
N GLY A 154 -33.86 -54.04 -39.03
CA GLY A 154 -34.86 -54.80 -39.81
C GLY A 154 -34.16 -55.46 -41.00
N PRO A 155 -34.41 -56.76 -41.30
CA PRO A 155 -33.83 -57.46 -42.44
C PRO A 155 -34.28 -56.88 -43.80
#